data_AF-A0A917C8W6-F1
#
_entry.id   AF-A0A917C8W6-F1
#
_cell.length_a   1.000
_cell.length_b   1.000
_cell.length_c   1.000
_cell.angle_alpha   90.00
_cell.angle_beta   90.00
_cell.angle_gamma   90.00
#
_symmetry.space_group_name_H-M   'P 1'
#
loop_
_entity.id
_entity.type
_entity.pdbx_description
1 polymer ?
#
loop_
_entity_poly.entity_id
_entity_poly.type
_entity_poly.pdbx_seq_one_letter_code
_entity_poly.pdbx_strand_id
1 'polypeptide(L)'
;MPFHTIPVIGELPASSRRVELCYNHAKTVVWLQLTNTDYITGGLGQRFVTALIGGVTSPAGWSAINPATADRYRDVTLSFGDKIGNSTDLCQFQRAICVDWKGFSSSTAGRYAKGLTFGRDMSGPSFVMKALKTGFDAIGATVSAYNGVRARGFTVDDAVAYLQKRAQAVPPAIVDPALTEFIQVGPDPAGVFTEDRPMSTKEGDRRNIGIVYSNKNLTHNGQFTYMAETAGLPLKRVIAYGFRGDSRPPSVIRSAGGFNSNYTRPDHIAQAQTMGKPDNRALDLPTFLGNQHFGGYISVCKSYAVTKGFATNMNSTTGAASRHAGWIYACFVEGGFDIPPRGVIPASNTHPDIIIPYDEQEISMPGLLDWRDTVACRQVDMRGAFEGNIFIKEEFMLQDPDACMQIYFLLSGISQGLQP
;
A
#
# COMPACT_ATOMS: atom_id res chain seq x y z
N MET A 1 17.57 9.36 -21.28
CA MET A 1 18.21 8.81 -20.06
C MET A 1 19.15 7.70 -20.49
N PRO A 2 20.32 7.50 -19.85
CA PRO A 2 21.30 6.52 -20.30
C PRO A 2 20.98 5.07 -19.92
N PHE A 3 19.95 4.83 -19.11
CA PHE A 3 19.30 3.52 -18.99
C PHE A 3 17.86 3.63 -19.47
N HIS A 4 17.31 2.49 -19.91
CA HIS A 4 15.97 2.42 -20.47
C HIS A 4 14.94 2.20 -19.36
N THR A 5 13.86 2.97 -19.42
CA THR A 5 12.65 2.77 -18.64
C THR A 5 11.55 2.25 -19.55
N ILE A 6 10.84 1.22 -19.09
CA ILE A 6 9.67 0.67 -19.76
C ILE A 6 8.46 1.08 -18.92
N PRO A 7 7.49 1.85 -19.46
CA PRO A 7 6.23 2.08 -18.78
C PRO A 7 5.57 0.74 -18.48
N VAL A 8 5.18 0.52 -17.23
CA VAL A 8 4.38 -0.65 -16.86
C VAL A 8 2.93 -0.28 -17.15
N ILE A 9 2.35 -0.95 -18.13
CA ILE A 9 0.93 -0.86 -18.44
C ILE A 9 0.23 -1.93 -17.61
N GLY A 10 -0.68 -1.53 -16.73
CA GLY A 10 -1.36 -2.41 -15.79
C GLY A 10 -0.70 -2.42 -14.41
N GLU A 11 -0.71 -3.58 -13.77
CA GLU A 11 -0.43 -3.71 -12.34
C GLU A 11 1.05 -3.57 -12.00
N LEU A 12 1.34 -2.88 -10.90
CA LEU A 12 2.69 -2.89 -10.34
C LEU A 12 2.95 -4.29 -9.77
N PRO A 13 4.02 -4.99 -10.19
CA PRO A 13 4.28 -6.34 -9.71
C PRO A 13 4.39 -6.38 -8.19
N ALA A 14 4.00 -7.54 -7.64
CA ALA A 14 4.16 -7.86 -6.24
C ALA A 14 5.58 -7.53 -5.76
N SER A 15 5.71 -7.10 -4.49
CA SER A 15 7.00 -6.72 -3.87
C SER A 15 8.16 -7.66 -4.25
N SER A 16 7.94 -8.98 -4.22
CA SER A 16 8.91 -10.02 -4.57
C SER A 16 9.50 -9.87 -5.97
N ARG A 17 8.72 -9.37 -6.94
CA ARG A 17 9.09 -9.20 -8.35
C ARG A 17 9.54 -7.79 -8.70
N ARG A 18 9.72 -6.90 -7.73
CA ARG A 18 10.19 -5.52 -7.98
C ARG A 18 11.69 -5.41 -8.20
N VAL A 19 12.44 -6.41 -7.75
CA VAL A 19 13.87 -6.54 -8.05
C VAL A 19 14.06 -7.92 -8.65
N GLU A 20 14.35 -7.96 -9.94
CA GLU A 20 14.61 -9.21 -10.66
C GLU A 20 16.01 -9.19 -11.24
N LEU A 21 16.79 -10.25 -10.99
CA LEU A 21 18.04 -10.52 -11.68
C LEU A 21 17.74 -11.39 -12.89
N CYS A 22 18.08 -10.89 -14.08
CA CYS A 22 17.79 -11.56 -15.35
C CYS A 22 19.09 -11.87 -16.08
N TYR A 23 19.16 -13.02 -16.74
CA TYR A 23 20.31 -13.43 -17.54
C TYR A 23 19.96 -14.51 -18.57
N ASN A 24 20.83 -14.70 -19.57
CA ASN A 24 20.69 -15.79 -20.54
C ASN A 24 21.33 -17.10 -20.04
N HIS A 25 20.95 -18.24 -20.59
CA HIS A 25 21.47 -19.56 -20.19
C HIS A 25 23.00 -19.65 -20.29
N ALA A 26 23.60 -18.97 -21.27
CA ALA A 26 25.04 -18.91 -21.44
C ALA A 26 25.75 -18.02 -20.40
N LYS A 27 25.01 -17.29 -19.56
CA LYS A 27 25.52 -16.38 -18.51
C LYS A 27 26.46 -15.29 -19.06
N THR A 28 26.25 -14.87 -20.30
CA THR A 28 27.04 -13.84 -20.97
C THR A 28 26.38 -12.46 -20.90
N VAL A 29 25.06 -12.41 -20.73
CA VAL A 29 24.28 -11.17 -20.56
C VAL A 29 23.53 -11.26 -19.25
N VAL A 30 23.64 -10.22 -18.42
CA VAL A 30 22.99 -10.13 -17.11
C VAL A 30 22.60 -8.69 -16.81
N TRP A 31 21.43 -8.50 -16.19
CA TRP A 31 20.92 -7.20 -15.80
C TRP A 31 19.96 -7.30 -14.61
N LEU A 32 19.71 -6.17 -13.96
CA LEU A 32 18.62 -6.01 -13.01
C LEU A 32 17.42 -5.35 -13.69
N GLN A 33 16.23 -5.82 -13.34
CA GLN A 33 14.99 -5.08 -13.54
C GLN A 33 14.51 -4.53 -12.20
N LEU A 34 14.35 -3.21 -12.17
CA LEU A 34 13.87 -2.50 -11.00
C LEU A 34 12.50 -1.91 -11.34
N THR A 35 11.45 -2.52 -10.82
CA THR A 35 10.07 -2.11 -11.10
C THR A 35 9.47 -1.39 -9.92
N ASN A 36 9.07 -0.13 -10.12
CA ASN A 36 8.44 0.70 -9.10
C ASN A 36 7.77 1.94 -9.75
N THR A 37 7.32 2.92 -8.98
CA THR A 37 6.93 4.24 -9.51
C THR A 37 8.13 4.93 -10.17
N ASP A 38 7.88 5.82 -11.13
CA ASP A 38 8.91 6.62 -11.84
C ASP A 38 9.75 7.50 -10.90
N TYR A 39 9.36 7.63 -9.64
CA TYR A 39 10.18 8.14 -8.55
C TYR A 39 11.56 7.48 -8.47
N ILE A 40 11.69 6.16 -8.69
CA ILE A 40 13.03 5.52 -8.64
C ILE A 40 13.98 6.10 -9.67
N THR A 41 13.43 6.70 -10.74
CA THR A 41 14.20 7.37 -11.80
C THR A 41 14.32 8.88 -11.59
N GLY A 42 13.83 9.40 -10.46
CA GLY A 42 13.78 10.83 -10.14
C GLY A 42 12.65 11.58 -10.82
N GLY A 43 11.60 10.88 -11.27
CA GLY A 43 10.32 11.47 -11.68
C GLY A 43 9.45 11.86 -10.48
N LEU A 44 8.24 12.35 -10.76
CA LEU A 44 7.28 12.88 -9.77
C LEU A 44 6.19 11.85 -9.33
N GLY A 45 6.42 10.55 -9.51
CA GLY A 45 5.70 9.48 -8.81
C GLY A 45 4.42 8.94 -9.45
N GLN A 46 3.99 9.45 -10.61
CA GLN A 46 2.63 9.19 -11.13
C GLN A 46 2.48 7.96 -12.02
N ARG A 47 3.57 7.28 -12.41
CA ARG A 47 3.53 6.13 -13.32
C ARG A 47 4.41 5.00 -12.83
N PHE A 48 4.00 3.77 -13.08
CA PHE A 48 4.86 2.61 -12.85
C PHE A 48 5.84 2.44 -14.02
N VAL A 49 7.10 2.15 -13.69
CA VAL A 49 8.18 1.95 -14.65
C VAL A 49 9.05 0.76 -14.23
N THR A 50 9.58 0.07 -15.23
CA THR A 50 10.68 -0.88 -15.06
C THR A 50 11.97 -0.25 -15.58
N ALA A 51 12.94 -0.01 -14.72
CA ALA A 51 14.28 0.42 -15.11
C ALA A 51 15.17 -0.81 -15.37
N LEU A 52 15.87 -0.81 -16.52
CA LEU A 52 16.83 -1.87 -16.87
C LEU A 52 18.25 -1.43 -16.53
N ILE A 53 18.92 -2.16 -15.64
CA ILE A 53 20.26 -1.84 -15.15
C ILE A 53 21.24 -2.95 -15.53
N GLY A 54 22.11 -2.69 -16.51
CA GLY A 54 23.13 -3.62 -16.97
C GLY A 54 23.94 -3.02 -18.11
N GLY A 55 25.16 -3.53 -18.30
CA GLY A 55 26.05 -3.13 -19.38
C GLY A 55 26.21 -4.26 -20.40
N VAL A 56 26.10 -3.94 -21.69
CA VAL A 56 26.38 -4.85 -22.80
C VAL A 56 27.51 -4.30 -23.65
N THR A 57 28.38 -5.18 -24.13
CA THR A 57 29.50 -4.81 -24.98
C THR A 57 29.10 -4.86 -26.46
N SER A 58 29.65 -3.96 -27.25
CA SER A 58 29.49 -3.87 -28.70
C SER A 58 30.81 -3.46 -29.35
N PRO A 59 30.96 -3.51 -30.68
CA PRO A 59 32.14 -2.97 -31.35
C PRO A 59 32.40 -1.49 -31.06
N ALA A 60 31.36 -0.71 -30.71
CA ALA A 60 31.47 0.70 -30.33
C ALA A 60 31.81 0.92 -28.84
N GLY A 61 32.07 -0.15 -28.09
CA GLY A 61 32.30 -0.13 -26.65
C GLY A 61 31.06 -0.50 -25.84
N TRP A 62 30.97 0.01 -24.62
CA TRP A 62 29.92 -0.33 -23.67
C TRP A 62 28.68 0.52 -23.84
N SER A 63 27.51 -0.13 -23.84
CA SER A 63 26.21 0.52 -23.80
C SER A 63 25.35 -0.06 -22.69
N ALA A 64 24.37 0.72 -22.23
CA ALA A 64 23.37 0.20 -21.31
C ALA A 64 22.50 -0.84 -22.04
N ILE A 65 22.04 -1.85 -21.30
CA ILE A 65 21.11 -2.82 -21.86
C ILE A 65 19.80 -2.14 -22.28
N ASN A 66 19.34 -2.45 -23.50
CA ASN A 66 18.11 -1.91 -24.06
C ASN A 66 16.97 -2.96 -24.00
N PRO A 67 15.69 -2.54 -24.16
CA PRO A 67 14.54 -3.45 -24.07
C PRO A 67 14.60 -4.61 -25.05
N ALA A 68 15.00 -4.38 -26.31
CA ALA A 68 15.12 -5.44 -27.31
C ALA A 68 16.17 -6.50 -26.95
N THR A 69 17.32 -6.06 -26.43
CA THR A 69 18.37 -6.97 -25.93
C THR A 69 17.89 -7.73 -24.69
N ALA A 70 17.23 -7.05 -23.76
CA ALA A 70 16.70 -7.68 -22.54
C ALA A 70 15.64 -8.74 -22.87
N ASP A 71 14.73 -8.44 -23.81
CA ASP A 71 13.70 -9.38 -24.26
C ASP A 71 14.31 -10.61 -24.93
N ARG A 72 15.26 -10.40 -25.84
CA ARG A 72 15.94 -11.48 -26.58
C ARG A 72 16.73 -12.44 -25.70
N TYR A 73 17.34 -11.97 -24.62
CA TYR A 73 18.28 -12.74 -23.79
C TYR A 73 17.71 -13.15 -22.42
N ARG A 74 16.39 -13.05 -22.22
CA ARG A 74 15.74 -13.42 -20.96
C ARG A 74 15.41 -14.90 -20.92
N ASP A 75 16.41 -15.71 -20.61
CA ASP A 75 16.20 -17.13 -20.38
C ASP A 75 15.88 -17.43 -18.91
N VAL A 76 16.51 -16.71 -17.98
CA VAL A 76 16.35 -16.91 -16.53
C VAL A 76 16.02 -15.59 -15.85
N THR A 77 15.02 -15.63 -14.96
CA THR A 77 14.60 -14.51 -14.11
C THR A 77 14.53 -14.97 -12.66
N LEU A 78 15.20 -14.26 -11.76
CA LEU A 78 15.20 -14.54 -10.32
C LEU A 78 14.67 -13.32 -9.55
N SER A 79 13.61 -13.50 -8.77
CA SER A 79 12.92 -12.42 -8.04
C SER A 79 13.42 -12.32 -6.59
N PHE A 80 13.71 -11.09 -6.14
CA PHE A 80 14.34 -10.80 -4.85
C PHE A 80 13.74 -9.62 -4.07
N GLY A 81 12.70 -8.95 -4.56
CA GLY A 81 12.27 -7.67 -3.96
C GLY A 81 11.78 -7.77 -2.51
N ASP A 82 11.18 -8.88 -2.12
CA ASP A 82 10.77 -9.21 -0.73
C ASP A 82 11.96 -9.57 0.18
N LYS A 83 13.12 -9.84 -0.42
CA LYS A 83 14.38 -10.21 0.24
C LYS A 83 15.36 -9.04 0.38
N ILE A 84 14.98 -7.83 -0.05
CA ILE A 84 15.81 -6.63 0.09
C ILE A 84 15.65 -5.98 1.48
N GLY A 85 14.46 -6.04 2.06
CA GLY A 85 14.13 -5.40 3.34
C GLY A 85 12.66 -5.02 3.40
N ASN A 86 12.32 -4.02 4.22
CA ASN A 86 10.97 -3.46 4.21
C ASN A 86 10.72 -2.63 2.93
N SER A 87 9.52 -2.09 2.80
CA SER A 87 9.11 -1.35 1.61
C SER A 87 9.92 -0.05 1.37
N THR A 88 10.33 0.61 2.45
CA THR A 88 11.18 1.81 2.41
C THR A 88 12.58 1.45 1.92
N ASP A 89 13.17 0.39 2.48
CA ASP A 89 14.48 -0.12 2.07
C ASP A 89 14.46 -0.51 0.59
N LEU A 90 13.43 -1.24 0.13
CA LEU A 90 13.29 -1.63 -1.26
C LEU A 90 13.32 -0.43 -2.21
N CYS A 91 12.60 0.66 -1.87
CA CYS A 91 12.63 1.84 -2.72
C CYS A 91 13.97 2.59 -2.65
N GLN A 92 14.55 2.75 -1.47
CA GLN A 92 15.86 3.41 -1.33
C GLN A 92 16.95 2.64 -2.09
N PHE A 93 16.92 1.31 -2.02
CA PHE A 93 17.76 0.40 -2.79
C PHE A 93 17.62 0.66 -4.30
N GLN A 94 16.40 0.62 -4.84
CA GLN A 94 16.16 0.82 -6.28
C GLN A 94 16.54 2.23 -6.75
N ARG A 95 16.17 3.26 -5.98
CA ARG A 95 16.45 4.66 -6.32
C ARG A 95 17.94 4.94 -6.32
N ALA A 96 18.69 4.46 -5.33
CA ALA A 96 20.14 4.66 -5.28
C ALA A 96 20.82 4.09 -6.53
N ILE A 97 20.40 2.90 -6.99
CA ILE A 97 20.90 2.29 -8.22
C ILE A 97 20.57 3.16 -9.44
N CYS A 98 19.30 3.52 -9.62
CA CYS A 98 18.86 4.31 -10.76
C CYS A 98 19.55 5.69 -10.80
N VAL A 99 19.71 6.36 -9.65
CA VAL A 99 20.38 7.67 -9.54
C VAL A 99 21.86 7.56 -9.90
N ASP A 100 22.57 6.56 -9.37
CA ASP A 100 23.98 6.30 -9.71
C ASP A 100 24.11 6.09 -11.23
N TRP A 101 23.24 5.27 -11.82
CA TRP A 101 23.28 4.88 -13.24
C TRP A 101 22.93 6.00 -14.24
N LYS A 102 22.41 7.15 -13.80
CA LYS A 102 22.02 8.28 -14.68
C LYS A 102 23.16 8.90 -15.49
N GLY A 103 24.41 8.57 -15.19
CA GLY A 103 25.61 9.06 -15.91
C GLY A 103 26.30 8.01 -16.78
N PHE A 104 25.70 6.84 -16.98
CA PHE A 104 26.34 5.74 -17.72
C PHE A 104 26.57 6.09 -19.20
N SER A 105 27.79 5.89 -19.67
CA SER A 105 28.17 5.95 -21.08
C SER A 105 29.39 5.04 -21.33
N SER A 106 29.73 4.79 -22.59
CA SER A 106 30.93 4.02 -22.93
C SER A 106 32.21 4.61 -22.30
N SER A 107 32.33 5.94 -22.25
CA SER A 107 33.49 6.64 -21.65
C SER A 107 33.52 6.63 -20.13
N THR A 108 32.37 6.46 -19.46
CA THR A 108 32.27 6.41 -18.00
C THR A 108 32.07 4.99 -17.47
N ALA A 109 31.92 3.98 -18.33
CA ALA A 109 31.59 2.61 -17.98
C ALA A 109 32.47 2.05 -16.86
N GLY A 110 33.77 2.31 -16.88
CA GLY A 110 34.68 1.86 -15.82
C GLY A 110 34.25 2.25 -14.40
N ARG A 111 33.54 3.37 -14.20
CA ARG A 111 33.04 3.83 -12.87
C ARG A 111 31.90 2.97 -12.33
N TYR A 112 31.17 2.35 -13.25
CA TYR A 112 30.02 1.49 -12.99
C TYR A 112 30.39 0.01 -12.89
N ALA A 113 31.63 -0.35 -13.21
CA ALA A 113 32.16 -1.68 -13.06
C ALA A 113 32.67 -1.93 -11.63
N LYS A 114 32.45 -3.14 -11.10
CA LYS A 114 32.98 -3.53 -9.80
C LYS A 114 34.49 -3.76 -9.89
N GLY A 115 35.23 -3.14 -8.95
CA GLY A 115 36.69 -3.29 -8.84
C GLY A 115 37.13 -4.68 -8.39
N LEU A 116 38.31 -5.08 -8.86
CA LEU A 116 39.05 -6.24 -8.36
C LEU A 116 40.09 -5.78 -7.33
N THR A 117 40.80 -6.71 -6.68
CA THR A 117 41.96 -6.33 -5.85
C THR A 117 43.03 -5.64 -6.68
N PHE A 118 43.16 -6.02 -7.96
CA PHE A 118 44.03 -5.36 -8.93
C PHE A 118 43.22 -5.00 -10.17
N GLY A 119 42.97 -3.70 -10.37
CA GLY A 119 42.25 -3.18 -11.53
C GLY A 119 40.72 -3.23 -11.41
N ARG A 120 40.03 -3.30 -12.55
CA ARG A 120 38.57 -3.37 -12.64
C ARG A 120 38.17 -4.49 -13.58
N ASP A 121 37.11 -5.20 -13.21
CA ASP A 121 36.50 -6.18 -14.09
C ASP A 121 35.51 -5.47 -15.01
N MET A 122 35.75 -5.47 -16.32
CA MET A 122 34.85 -4.87 -17.30
C MET A 122 33.95 -5.96 -17.91
N SER A 123 33.00 -6.46 -17.12
CA SER A 123 32.09 -7.54 -17.51
C SER A 123 30.64 -7.17 -17.17
N GLY A 124 29.66 -7.74 -17.89
CA GLY A 124 28.24 -7.61 -17.57
C GLY A 124 27.91 -7.86 -16.08
N PRO A 125 28.40 -8.97 -15.50
CA PRO A 125 28.22 -9.23 -14.07
C PRO A 125 28.84 -8.18 -13.15
N SER A 126 29.99 -7.58 -13.50
CA SER A 126 30.62 -6.56 -12.65
C SER A 126 29.77 -5.30 -12.54
N PHE A 127 29.09 -4.91 -13.62
CA PHE A 127 28.14 -3.80 -13.67
C PHE A 127 26.97 -4.05 -12.72
N VAL A 128 26.38 -5.24 -12.78
CA VAL A 128 25.29 -5.66 -11.89
C VAL A 128 25.75 -5.73 -10.44
N MET A 129 26.94 -6.29 -10.17
CA MET A 129 27.51 -6.36 -8.81
C MET A 129 27.75 -4.97 -8.20
N LYS A 130 28.19 -4.00 -9.01
CA LYS A 130 28.33 -2.61 -8.56
C LYS A 130 26.98 -1.99 -8.24
N ALA A 131 25.97 -2.18 -9.11
CA ALA A 131 24.61 -1.73 -8.85
C ALA A 131 24.04 -2.34 -7.55
N LEU A 132 24.12 -3.66 -7.39
CA LEU A 132 23.68 -4.33 -6.17
C LEU A 132 24.37 -3.76 -4.92
N LYS A 133 25.68 -3.54 -4.98
CA LYS A 133 26.39 -2.90 -3.87
C LYS A 133 25.85 -1.50 -3.58
N THR A 134 25.68 -0.65 -4.61
CA THR A 134 25.13 0.71 -4.45
C THR A 134 23.77 0.68 -3.76
N GLY A 135 22.86 -0.21 -4.19
CA GLY A 135 21.55 -0.33 -3.56
C GLY A 135 21.63 -0.80 -2.10
N PHE A 136 22.46 -1.80 -1.82
CA PHE A 136 22.60 -2.34 -0.45
C PHE A 136 23.31 -1.38 0.51
N ASP A 137 24.29 -0.61 0.03
CA ASP A 137 24.93 0.45 0.81
C ASP A 137 23.91 1.52 1.21
N ALA A 138 22.96 1.87 0.32
CA ALA A 138 21.96 2.91 0.56
C ALA A 138 20.99 2.56 1.70
N ILE A 139 20.77 1.28 1.97
CA ILE A 139 19.88 0.80 3.04
C ILE A 139 20.65 0.31 4.28
N GLY A 140 21.94 0.64 4.39
CA GLY A 140 22.78 0.21 5.52
C GLY A 140 23.03 -1.30 5.58
N ALA A 141 22.70 -2.04 4.51
CA ALA A 141 22.88 -3.47 4.39
C ALA A 141 24.08 -3.81 3.52
N THR A 142 25.27 -3.26 3.79
CA THR A 142 26.50 -3.61 3.06
C THR A 142 26.98 -5.02 3.41
N VAL A 143 27.07 -5.93 2.44
CA VAL A 143 27.70 -7.26 2.61
C VAL A 143 28.96 -7.29 1.77
N SER A 144 30.02 -7.91 2.29
CA SER A 144 31.19 -8.14 1.45
C SER A 144 30.83 -9.14 0.35
N ALA A 145 31.08 -8.75 -0.90
CA ALA A 145 30.85 -9.57 -2.09
C ALA A 145 31.74 -10.82 -2.13
N TYR A 146 32.89 -10.77 -1.46
CA TYR A 146 33.84 -11.86 -1.32
C TYR A 146 34.69 -11.62 -0.06
N ASN A 147 35.32 -12.66 0.47
CA ASN A 147 36.29 -12.52 1.55
C ASN A 147 37.71 -12.57 0.96
N GLY A 148 38.59 -11.65 1.36
CA GLY A 148 39.99 -11.65 0.94
C GLY A 148 40.27 -11.03 -0.45
N VAL A 149 41.23 -11.58 -1.18
CA VAL A 149 41.73 -11.07 -2.47
C VAL A 149 40.88 -11.60 -3.63
N ARG A 150 40.40 -10.70 -4.49
CA ARG A 150 39.69 -11.04 -5.74
C ARG A 150 40.54 -10.68 -6.94
N ALA A 151 41.13 -11.71 -7.56
CA ALA A 151 41.93 -11.59 -8.79
C ALA A 151 41.15 -11.96 -10.07
N ARG A 152 40.02 -12.67 -9.96
CA ARG A 152 39.18 -13.08 -11.09
C ARG A 152 37.97 -12.17 -11.24
N GLY A 153 37.53 -11.97 -12.50
CA GLY A 153 36.29 -11.26 -12.83
C GLY A 153 35.06 -11.85 -12.14
N PHE A 154 34.00 -11.04 -12.08
CA PHE A 154 32.70 -11.42 -11.59
C PHE A 154 31.95 -12.23 -12.65
N THR A 155 31.18 -13.20 -12.17
CA THR A 155 30.32 -14.06 -12.95
C THR A 155 28.86 -13.82 -12.58
N VAL A 156 27.93 -14.33 -13.38
CA VAL A 156 26.50 -14.31 -13.03
C VAL A 156 26.24 -15.02 -11.71
N ASP A 157 26.96 -16.12 -11.44
CA ASP A 157 26.82 -16.88 -10.20
C ASP A 157 27.26 -16.07 -8.97
N ASP A 158 28.26 -15.19 -9.11
CA ASP A 158 28.63 -14.26 -8.03
C ASP A 158 27.47 -13.29 -7.71
N ALA A 159 26.76 -12.80 -8.72
CA ALA A 159 25.60 -11.93 -8.53
C ALA A 159 24.43 -12.65 -7.86
N VAL A 160 24.15 -13.88 -8.28
CA VAL A 160 23.13 -14.74 -7.64
C VAL A 160 23.50 -15.01 -6.19
N ALA A 161 24.73 -15.43 -5.92
CA ALA A 161 25.21 -15.74 -4.57
C ALA A 161 25.17 -14.51 -3.65
N TYR A 162 25.50 -13.33 -4.19
CA TYR A 162 25.46 -12.08 -3.44
C TYR A 162 24.03 -11.72 -2.98
N LEU A 163 23.04 -11.85 -3.87
CA LEU A 163 21.63 -11.65 -3.53
C LEU A 163 21.11 -12.73 -2.58
N GLN A 164 21.45 -13.99 -2.77
CA GLN A 164 21.03 -15.09 -1.88
C GLN A 164 21.59 -14.94 -0.46
N LYS A 165 22.86 -14.56 -0.33
CA LYS A 165 23.49 -14.29 0.98
C LYS A 165 22.75 -13.18 1.73
N ARG A 166 22.22 -12.19 1.00
CA ARG A 166 21.38 -11.13 1.58
C ARG A 166 20.00 -11.63 1.95
N ALA A 167 19.35 -12.38 1.07
CA ALA A 167 18.04 -12.97 1.32
C ALA A 167 17.99 -13.85 2.58
N GLN A 168 19.05 -14.61 2.86
CA GLN A 168 19.16 -15.45 4.06
C GLN A 168 19.21 -14.66 5.37
N ALA A 169 19.63 -13.39 5.32
CA ALA A 169 19.69 -12.52 6.50
C ALA A 169 18.36 -11.81 6.78
N VAL A 170 17.41 -11.84 5.84
CA VAL A 170 16.07 -11.27 6.02
C VAL A 170 15.20 -12.34 6.68
N PRO A 171 14.65 -12.08 7.88
CA PRO A 171 13.72 -12.99 8.51
C PRO A 171 12.55 -13.30 7.56
N PRO A 172 12.04 -14.55 7.51
CA PRO A 172 10.85 -14.84 6.73
C PRO A 172 9.71 -13.93 7.19
N ALA A 173 9.09 -13.23 6.25
CA ALA A 173 7.93 -12.43 6.56
C ALA A 173 6.82 -13.37 7.06
N ILE A 174 6.36 -13.16 8.29
CA ILE A 174 5.13 -13.79 8.75
C ILE A 174 4.00 -13.05 8.04
N VAL A 175 3.47 -13.67 6.98
CA VAL A 175 2.38 -13.11 6.20
C VAL A 175 1.07 -13.64 6.77
N ASP A 176 0.19 -12.74 7.19
CA ASP A 176 -1.18 -13.09 7.54
C ASP A 176 -1.84 -13.80 6.33
N PRO A 177 -2.44 -14.99 6.50
CA PRO A 177 -2.93 -15.79 5.39
C PRO A 177 -4.05 -15.12 4.58
N ALA A 178 -4.79 -14.17 5.15
CA ALA A 178 -5.79 -13.41 4.39
C ALA A 178 -5.17 -12.43 3.40
N LEU A 179 -3.92 -12.02 3.61
CA LEU A 179 -3.20 -11.14 2.69
C LEU A 179 -2.78 -11.84 1.39
N THR A 180 -2.91 -13.17 1.31
CA THR A 180 -2.65 -13.93 0.07
C THR A 180 -3.66 -13.64 -1.04
N GLU A 181 -4.82 -13.08 -0.70
CA GLU A 181 -5.83 -12.61 -1.67
C GLU A 181 -5.50 -11.23 -2.27
N PHE A 182 -4.41 -10.61 -1.81
CA PHE A 182 -4.02 -9.25 -2.18
C PHE A 182 -2.67 -9.29 -2.87
N ILE A 183 -2.51 -8.44 -3.88
CA ILE A 183 -1.19 -8.09 -4.36
C ILE A 183 -0.51 -7.19 -3.34
N GLN A 184 0.77 -7.44 -3.11
CA GLN A 184 1.56 -6.66 -2.17
C GLN A 184 2.27 -5.52 -2.90
N VAL A 185 1.96 -4.29 -2.51
CA VAL A 185 2.44 -3.06 -3.11
C VAL A 185 3.19 -2.21 -2.09
N GLY A 186 4.47 -1.91 -2.31
CA GLY A 186 5.18 -0.92 -1.49
C GLY A 186 4.56 0.48 -1.60
N PRO A 187 4.67 1.34 -0.57
CA PRO A 187 4.08 2.67 -0.57
C PRO A 187 4.75 3.57 -1.61
N ASP A 188 4.05 4.63 -2.00
CA ASP A 188 4.59 5.66 -2.86
C ASP A 188 5.84 6.29 -2.22
N PRO A 189 7.01 6.10 -2.83
CA PRO A 189 8.24 6.63 -2.30
C PRO A 189 8.42 8.14 -2.53
N ALA A 190 7.59 8.75 -3.39
CA ALA A 190 7.52 10.20 -3.56
C ALA A 190 6.70 10.87 -2.46
N GLY A 191 5.89 10.10 -1.73
CA GLY A 191 5.15 10.59 -0.59
C GLY A 191 6.12 11.24 0.39
N VAL A 192 6.07 12.57 0.49
CA VAL A 192 6.65 13.25 1.65
C VAL A 192 5.82 12.72 2.82
N PHE A 193 6.40 11.78 3.56
CA PHE A 193 5.88 11.35 4.85
C PHE A 193 6.04 12.53 5.81
N THR A 194 5.30 13.61 5.58
CA THR A 194 4.80 14.40 6.70
C THR A 194 3.88 13.42 7.41
N GLU A 195 4.46 12.58 8.28
CA GLU A 195 3.69 11.81 9.23
C GLU A 195 2.68 12.80 9.79
N ASP A 196 1.40 12.58 9.48
CA ASP A 196 0.32 13.35 10.07
C ASP A 196 0.49 13.15 11.57
N ARG A 197 1.20 14.08 12.23
CA ARG A 197 1.25 14.14 13.67
C ARG A 197 -0.21 14.17 14.11
N PRO A 198 -0.58 13.47 15.18
CA PRO A 198 -1.97 13.40 15.64
C PRO A 198 -2.58 14.81 15.60
N MET A 199 -3.66 14.94 14.83
CA MET A 199 -4.23 16.22 14.39
C MET A 199 -4.19 17.26 15.51
N SER A 200 -3.30 18.24 15.40
CA SER A 200 -3.39 19.41 16.27
C SER A 200 -4.54 20.27 15.74
N THR A 201 -5.47 20.64 16.61
CA THR A 201 -6.74 21.32 16.30
C THR A 201 -6.60 22.75 15.74
N LYS A 202 -5.43 23.13 15.21
CA LYS A 202 -5.06 24.54 14.92
C LYS A 202 -4.67 24.87 13.48
N GLU A 203 -4.60 23.91 12.57
CA GLU A 203 -4.44 24.19 11.13
C GLU A 203 -5.81 23.98 10.46
N GLY A 204 -6.22 24.88 9.55
CA GLY A 204 -7.57 24.93 8.95
C GLY A 204 -8.12 23.56 8.54
N ASP A 205 -9.46 23.39 8.58
CA ASP A 205 -10.09 22.08 8.74
C ASP A 205 -9.76 21.04 7.63
N ARG A 206 -8.61 20.36 7.80
CA ARG A 206 -8.13 19.26 6.95
C ARG A 206 -9.07 18.05 6.93
N ARG A 207 -10.16 18.08 7.71
CA ARG A 207 -11.15 17.01 7.69
C ARG A 207 -11.98 17.02 6.41
N ASN A 208 -12.08 18.12 5.64
CA ASN A 208 -12.88 18.16 4.40
C ASN A 208 -12.26 17.32 3.26
N ILE A 209 -12.43 16.01 3.38
CA ILE A 209 -11.83 15.00 2.51
C ILE A 209 -12.91 14.57 1.53
N GLY A 210 -12.61 14.73 0.24
CA GLY A 210 -13.50 14.29 -0.82
C GLY A 210 -13.80 12.79 -0.69
N ILE A 211 -15.06 12.43 -0.95
CA ILE A 211 -15.43 11.02 -1.10
C ILE A 211 -14.71 10.46 -2.32
N VAL A 212 -14.06 9.31 -2.15
CA VAL A 212 -13.59 8.51 -3.29
C VAL A 212 -14.80 7.74 -3.82
N TYR A 213 -15.52 8.35 -4.76
CA TYR A 213 -16.67 7.70 -5.39
C TYR A 213 -16.20 6.50 -6.22
N SER A 214 -17.01 5.45 -6.25
CA SER A 214 -16.73 4.30 -7.10
C SER A 214 -17.44 4.43 -8.44
N ASN A 215 -16.73 4.06 -9.50
CA ASN A 215 -17.27 3.92 -10.85
C ASN A 215 -17.64 2.47 -11.18
N LYS A 216 -17.61 1.57 -10.19
CA LYS A 216 -17.94 0.16 -10.37
C LYS A 216 -19.36 0.01 -10.91
N ASN A 217 -19.50 -0.78 -11.96
CA ASN A 217 -20.80 -1.08 -12.55
C ASN A 217 -21.57 -2.02 -11.62
N LEU A 218 -22.65 -1.53 -11.02
CA LEU A 218 -23.46 -2.30 -10.08
C LEU A 218 -24.53 -3.08 -10.86
N THR A 219 -24.70 -4.34 -10.51
CA THR A 219 -25.66 -5.23 -11.19
C THR A 219 -27.08 -5.09 -10.65
N HIS A 220 -27.26 -4.38 -9.54
CA HIS A 220 -28.57 -4.09 -8.98
C HIS A 220 -29.08 -2.73 -9.50
N ASN A 221 -30.38 -2.64 -9.84
CA ASN A 221 -31.02 -1.45 -10.41
C ASN A 221 -31.19 -0.30 -9.39
N GLY A 222 -30.15 0.03 -8.62
CA GLY A 222 -30.18 1.04 -7.56
C GLY A 222 -30.97 0.64 -6.30
N GLN A 223 -31.45 -0.61 -6.22
CA GLN A 223 -32.08 -1.15 -5.01
C GLN A 223 -31.01 -1.58 -4.01
N PHE A 224 -30.81 -0.78 -2.96
CA PHE A 224 -29.89 -1.11 -1.87
C PHE A 224 -30.56 -1.99 -0.82
N THR A 225 -29.75 -2.68 -0.02
CA THR A 225 -30.25 -3.40 1.15
C THR A 225 -30.93 -2.42 2.13
N TYR A 226 -32.00 -2.90 2.76
CA TYR A 226 -32.79 -2.16 3.76
C TYR A 226 -33.45 -0.86 3.26
N MET A 227 -33.72 -0.77 1.95
CA MET A 227 -34.33 0.45 1.37
C MET A 227 -35.66 0.81 2.00
N ALA A 228 -36.53 -0.16 2.32
CA ALA A 228 -37.83 0.11 2.93
C ALA A 228 -37.69 0.67 4.35
N GLU A 229 -36.79 0.09 5.14
CA GLU A 229 -36.54 0.41 6.54
C GLU A 229 -35.84 1.77 6.71
N THR A 230 -35.16 2.24 5.67
CA THR A 230 -34.32 3.45 5.73
C THR A 230 -34.76 4.55 4.76
N ALA A 231 -35.86 4.37 4.02
CA ALA A 231 -36.37 5.33 3.04
C ALA A 231 -36.68 6.72 3.62
N GLY A 232 -37.00 6.80 4.92
CA GLY A 232 -37.33 8.06 5.61
C GLY A 232 -36.12 8.92 6.01
N LEU A 233 -34.89 8.42 5.84
CA LEU A 233 -33.68 9.13 6.25
C LEU A 233 -33.32 10.26 5.25
N PRO A 234 -33.09 11.49 5.73
CA PRO A 234 -32.82 12.66 4.88
C PRO A 234 -31.34 12.74 4.46
N LEU A 235 -30.70 11.59 4.25
CA LEU A 235 -29.26 11.48 4.03
C LEU A 235 -28.97 10.88 2.66
N LYS A 236 -27.94 11.42 2.01
CA LYS A 236 -27.51 10.94 0.69
C LYS A 236 -26.90 9.54 0.82
N ARG A 237 -27.46 8.58 0.07
CA ARG A 237 -26.78 7.29 -0.15
C ARG A 237 -25.65 7.44 -1.15
N VAL A 238 -24.53 6.77 -0.91
CA VAL A 238 -23.33 6.82 -1.75
C VAL A 238 -22.85 5.43 -2.13
N ILE A 239 -22.21 5.36 -3.30
CA ILE A 239 -21.43 4.21 -3.76
C ILE A 239 -19.99 4.70 -3.83
N ALA A 240 -19.18 4.28 -2.87
CA ALA A 240 -17.89 4.91 -2.61
C ALA A 240 -16.94 3.96 -1.90
N TYR A 241 -15.72 4.43 -1.67
CA TYR A 241 -14.77 3.79 -0.78
C TYR A 241 -14.59 4.63 0.49
N GLY A 242 -14.42 3.93 1.61
CA GLY A 242 -14.06 4.53 2.89
C GLY A 242 -13.03 3.69 3.62
N PHE A 243 -12.44 4.25 4.67
CA PHE A 243 -11.44 3.60 5.49
C PHE A 243 -12.03 3.11 6.81
N ARG A 244 -11.58 1.97 7.28
CA ARG A 244 -11.91 1.43 8.59
C ARG A 244 -10.64 1.11 9.34
N GLY A 245 -10.51 1.65 10.54
CA GLY A 245 -9.45 1.30 11.47
C GLY A 245 -9.91 0.18 12.37
N ASP A 246 -9.14 -0.91 12.46
CA ASP A 246 -9.46 -2.04 13.32
C ASP A 246 -8.17 -2.60 13.92
N SER A 247 -8.24 -3.05 15.17
CA SER A 247 -7.12 -3.67 15.86
C SER A 247 -6.88 -5.12 15.43
N ARG A 248 -7.91 -5.76 14.88
CA ARG A 248 -7.85 -7.15 14.43
C ARG A 248 -7.07 -7.25 13.11
N PRO A 249 -6.25 -8.28 12.94
CA PRO A 249 -5.51 -8.51 11.71
C PRO A 249 -6.44 -9.06 10.60
N PRO A 250 -6.01 -9.00 9.32
CA PRO A 250 -6.78 -9.42 8.15
C PRO A 250 -7.39 -10.82 8.27
N SER A 251 -6.64 -11.81 8.77
CA SER A 251 -7.12 -13.19 8.95
C SER A 251 -8.31 -13.30 9.88
N VAL A 252 -8.35 -12.50 10.95
CA VAL A 252 -9.46 -12.48 11.91
C VAL A 252 -10.70 -11.87 11.28
N ILE A 253 -10.55 -10.78 10.52
CA ILE A 253 -11.67 -10.16 9.79
C ILE A 253 -12.21 -11.11 8.72
N ARG A 254 -11.34 -11.70 7.90
CA ARG A 254 -11.71 -12.68 6.87
C ARG A 254 -12.45 -13.87 7.45
N SER A 255 -11.93 -14.45 8.55
CA SER A 255 -12.55 -15.61 9.20
C SER A 255 -13.93 -15.29 9.78
N ALA A 256 -14.19 -14.02 10.10
CA ALA A 256 -15.50 -13.54 10.55
C ALA A 256 -16.48 -13.25 9.38
N GLY A 257 -16.06 -13.46 8.12
CA GLY A 257 -16.83 -13.10 6.93
C GLY A 257 -16.77 -11.61 6.56
N GLY A 258 -15.97 -10.81 7.28
CA GLY A 258 -15.89 -9.37 7.12
C GLY A 258 -16.14 -8.61 8.42
N PHE A 259 -16.67 -7.40 8.32
CA PHE A 259 -17.01 -6.56 9.46
C PHE A 259 -18.48 -6.71 9.82
N ASN A 260 -18.71 -7.42 10.93
CA ASN A 260 -20.03 -7.59 11.52
C ASN A 260 -20.38 -6.40 12.42
N SER A 261 -21.59 -5.88 12.25
CA SER A 261 -22.15 -4.79 13.07
C SER A 261 -22.21 -5.18 14.54
N ASN A 262 -22.22 -4.19 15.43
CA ASN A 262 -22.30 -4.46 16.88
C ASN A 262 -23.58 -5.21 17.24
N TYR A 263 -24.67 -4.97 16.49
CA TYR A 263 -25.94 -5.66 16.69
C TYR A 263 -25.88 -7.18 16.53
N THR A 264 -24.92 -7.71 15.77
CA THR A 264 -24.77 -9.16 15.54
C THR A 264 -23.74 -9.83 16.46
N ARG A 265 -23.15 -9.09 17.41
CA ARG A 265 -22.10 -9.61 18.30
C ARG A 265 -22.68 -10.01 19.66
N PRO A 266 -22.46 -11.24 20.15
CA PRO A 266 -23.08 -11.74 21.39
C PRO A 266 -22.82 -10.87 22.64
N ASP A 267 -21.61 -10.32 22.79
CA ASP A 267 -21.21 -9.45 23.89
C ASP A 267 -21.95 -8.09 23.85
N HIS A 268 -22.10 -7.50 22.67
CA HIS A 268 -22.86 -6.26 22.49
C HIS A 268 -24.37 -6.47 22.65
N ILE A 269 -24.92 -7.62 22.22
CA ILE A 269 -26.32 -7.98 22.45
C ILE A 269 -26.60 -8.06 23.96
N ALA A 270 -25.73 -8.73 24.73
CA ALA A 270 -25.86 -8.82 26.19
C ALA A 270 -25.80 -7.42 26.84
N GLN A 271 -24.89 -6.55 26.40
CA GLN A 271 -24.82 -5.17 26.87
C GLN A 271 -26.10 -4.39 26.55
N ALA A 272 -26.64 -4.50 25.33
CA ALA A 272 -27.85 -3.81 24.92
C ALA A 272 -29.09 -4.26 25.71
N GLN A 273 -29.19 -5.55 26.01
CA GLN A 273 -30.25 -6.11 26.86
C GLN A 273 -30.24 -5.46 28.26
N THR A 274 -29.06 -5.22 28.84
CA THR A 274 -28.95 -4.51 30.13
C THR A 274 -29.32 -3.02 30.06
N MET A 275 -29.25 -2.42 28.87
CA MET A 275 -29.65 -1.03 28.62
C MET A 275 -31.14 -0.87 28.26
N GLY A 276 -31.92 -1.97 28.21
CA GLY A 276 -33.36 -1.95 27.92
C GLY A 276 -33.72 -1.55 26.49
N LYS A 277 -32.81 -1.73 25.53
CA LYS A 277 -33.01 -1.34 24.12
C LYS A 277 -33.12 -2.59 23.22
N PRO A 278 -34.32 -3.14 22.97
CA PRO A 278 -34.49 -4.32 22.13
C PRO A 278 -34.29 -4.01 20.63
N ASP A 279 -33.80 -5.03 19.94
CA ASP A 279 -33.72 -5.38 18.51
C ASP A 279 -34.36 -4.49 17.43
N ASN A 280 -35.46 -3.81 17.71
CA ASN A 280 -36.24 -3.03 16.74
C ASN A 280 -35.57 -1.71 16.32
N ARG A 281 -34.42 -1.36 16.91
CA ARG A 281 -33.68 -0.12 16.63
C ARG A 281 -32.33 -0.35 15.95
N ALA A 282 -32.03 -1.58 15.52
CA ALA A 282 -30.77 -1.87 14.85
C ALA A 282 -30.55 -0.97 13.61
N LEU A 283 -31.62 -0.67 12.86
CA LEU A 283 -31.58 0.20 11.67
C LEU A 283 -32.08 1.64 11.94
N ASP A 284 -32.10 2.07 13.20
CA ASP A 284 -32.41 3.46 13.60
C ASP A 284 -31.10 4.27 13.56
N LEU A 285 -30.77 4.82 12.38
CA LEU A 285 -29.54 5.60 12.18
C LEU A 285 -29.39 6.75 13.17
N PRO A 286 -30.41 7.60 13.45
CA PRO A 286 -30.28 8.68 14.44
C PRO A 286 -29.84 8.17 15.83
N THR A 287 -30.37 7.02 16.26
CA THR A 287 -29.97 6.40 17.53
C THR A 287 -28.54 5.87 17.49
N PHE A 288 -28.14 5.27 16.38
CA PHE A 288 -26.77 4.79 16.17
C PHE A 288 -25.76 5.95 16.22
N LEU A 289 -26.05 7.07 15.55
CA LEU A 289 -25.17 8.25 15.55
C LEU A 289 -24.99 8.83 16.96
N GLY A 290 -26.05 8.82 17.78
CA GLY A 290 -25.98 9.23 19.19
C GLY A 290 -25.35 8.19 20.13
N ASN A 291 -25.34 6.90 19.75
CA ASN A 291 -24.77 5.82 20.53
C ASN A 291 -24.36 4.62 19.65
N GLN A 292 -23.08 4.60 19.27
CA GLN A 292 -22.51 3.59 18.37
C GLN A 292 -22.39 2.18 18.98
N HIS A 293 -22.66 2.01 20.29
CA HIS A 293 -22.53 0.70 20.95
C HIS A 293 -23.59 -0.30 20.49
N PHE A 294 -24.72 0.18 19.96
CA PHE A 294 -25.83 -0.65 19.52
C PHE A 294 -26.42 -0.11 18.23
N GLY A 295 -26.02 -0.71 17.11
CA GLY A 295 -26.60 -0.45 15.80
C GLY A 295 -26.20 -1.54 14.81
N GLY A 296 -27.09 -1.76 13.86
CA GLY A 296 -26.90 -2.59 12.68
C GLY A 296 -26.19 -1.82 11.57
N TYR A 297 -25.29 -0.89 11.92
CA TYR A 297 -24.49 -0.12 10.98
C TYR A 297 -23.01 -0.46 11.15
N ILE A 298 -22.31 -0.49 10.02
CA ILE A 298 -20.86 -0.44 9.94
C ILE A 298 -20.43 0.96 9.53
N SER A 299 -19.56 1.54 10.34
CA SER A 299 -18.93 2.82 10.06
C SER A 299 -17.64 2.61 9.27
N VAL A 300 -17.50 3.35 8.16
CA VAL A 300 -16.22 3.66 7.53
C VAL A 300 -16.05 5.18 7.51
N CYS A 301 -14.82 5.68 7.42
CA CYS A 301 -14.51 7.10 7.42
C CYS A 301 -13.84 7.49 6.11
N LYS A 302 -14.15 8.68 5.57
CA LYS A 302 -13.41 9.25 4.44
C LYS A 302 -11.93 9.48 4.80
N SER A 303 -11.63 9.66 6.08
CA SER A 303 -10.28 9.92 6.56
C SER A 303 -9.55 8.65 7.03
N TYR A 304 -8.47 8.26 6.35
CA TYR A 304 -7.57 7.26 6.91
C TYR A 304 -6.90 7.77 8.20
N ALA A 305 -6.62 9.08 8.28
CA ALA A 305 -5.94 9.68 9.43
C ALA A 305 -6.77 9.54 10.72
N VAL A 306 -8.09 9.79 10.64
CA VAL A 306 -9.01 9.52 11.76
C VAL A 306 -9.03 8.04 12.10
N THR A 307 -9.04 7.15 11.10
CA THR A 307 -9.14 5.71 11.34
C THR A 307 -7.92 5.09 12.01
N LYS A 308 -6.74 5.71 11.89
CA LYS A 308 -5.56 5.34 12.68
C LYS A 308 -5.81 5.44 14.18
N GLY A 309 -6.58 6.43 14.59
CA GLY A 309 -7.03 6.59 15.98
C GLY A 309 -7.78 5.37 16.49
N PHE A 310 -8.68 4.83 15.67
CA PHE A 310 -9.48 3.65 15.99
C PHE A 310 -8.66 2.35 15.95
N ALA A 311 -7.79 2.20 14.95
CA ALA A 311 -6.96 1.00 14.79
C ALA A 311 -5.97 0.79 15.94
N THR A 312 -5.50 1.88 16.55
CA THR A 312 -4.42 1.86 17.55
C THR A 312 -4.88 2.21 18.96
N ASN A 313 -6.19 2.44 19.14
CA ASN A 313 -6.78 2.91 20.39
C ASN A 313 -6.21 4.25 20.89
N MET A 314 -5.71 5.10 19.99
CA MET A 314 -5.14 6.40 20.36
C MET A 314 -6.17 7.38 20.96
N ASN A 315 -7.45 7.21 20.63
CA ASN A 315 -8.53 8.08 21.09
C ASN A 315 -9.17 7.61 22.41
N SER A 316 -8.69 6.52 23.02
CA SER A 316 -9.24 6.05 24.30
C SER A 316 -8.79 6.91 25.48
N THR A 317 -9.72 7.14 26.41
CA THR A 317 -9.48 7.80 27.70
C THR A 317 -8.68 6.94 28.68
N THR A 318 -8.46 5.65 28.39
CA THR A 318 -7.74 4.69 29.25
C THR A 318 -6.21 4.84 29.23
N GLY A 319 -5.67 5.85 28.53
CA GLY A 319 -4.25 6.20 28.54
C GLY A 319 -3.37 5.41 27.58
N ALA A 320 -2.14 5.90 27.38
CA ALA A 320 -1.18 5.40 26.37
C ALA A 320 -0.78 3.92 26.55
N ALA A 321 -0.97 3.34 27.74
CA ALA A 321 -0.63 1.95 28.04
C ALA A 321 -1.52 0.92 27.31
N SER A 322 -2.64 1.35 26.71
CA SER A 322 -3.56 0.49 25.96
C SER A 322 -3.39 0.55 24.43
N ARG A 323 -2.38 1.29 23.95
CA ARG A 323 -2.09 1.41 22.52
C ARG A 323 -1.49 0.12 21.97
N HIS A 324 -1.86 -0.20 20.74
CA HIS A 324 -1.40 -1.38 20.03
C HIS A 324 -1.28 -1.07 18.54
N ALA A 325 -0.54 -1.91 17.82
CA ALA A 325 -0.55 -1.90 16.37
C ALA A 325 -1.94 -2.31 15.85
N GLY A 326 -2.30 -1.85 14.67
CA GLY A 326 -3.59 -2.13 14.06
C GLY A 326 -3.52 -2.09 12.55
N TRP A 327 -4.69 -2.04 11.92
CA TRP A 327 -4.83 -2.08 10.47
C TRP A 327 -5.82 -1.04 10.00
N ILE A 328 -5.48 -0.42 8.87
CA ILE A 328 -6.39 0.41 8.09
C ILE A 328 -6.84 -0.41 6.90
N TYR A 329 -8.16 -0.56 6.75
CA TYR A 329 -8.81 -1.24 5.65
C TYR A 329 -9.49 -0.20 4.77
N ALA A 330 -9.26 -0.23 3.46
CA ALA A 330 -10.08 0.46 2.49
C ALA A 330 -11.20 -0.48 2.07
N CYS A 331 -12.43 -0.02 2.22
CA CYS A 331 -13.62 -0.81 1.99
C CYS A 331 -14.50 -0.14 0.94
N PHE A 332 -14.97 -0.93 -0.02
CA PHE A 332 -16.07 -0.57 -0.89
C PHE A 332 -17.37 -0.51 -0.07
N VAL A 333 -18.14 0.54 -0.26
CA VAL A 333 -19.41 0.77 0.41
C VAL A 333 -20.48 1.04 -0.62
N GLU A 334 -21.45 0.14 -0.68
CA GLU A 334 -22.59 0.19 -1.57
C GLU A 334 -23.83 0.64 -0.81
N GLY A 335 -24.31 1.86 -1.10
CA GLY A 335 -25.53 2.39 -0.51
C GLY A 335 -25.39 2.89 0.92
N GLY A 336 -24.18 3.13 1.44
CA GLY A 336 -23.99 3.75 2.75
C GLY A 336 -24.48 5.19 2.79
N PHE A 337 -24.82 5.71 3.97
CA PHE A 337 -25.24 7.10 4.17
C PHE A 337 -24.02 8.00 4.39
N ASP A 338 -23.90 9.04 3.58
CA ASP A 338 -22.90 10.10 3.78
C ASP A 338 -23.31 10.97 4.97
N ILE A 339 -22.61 10.81 6.10
CA ILE A 339 -22.89 11.55 7.33
C ILE A 339 -22.16 12.89 7.26
N PRO A 340 -22.87 14.03 7.34
CA PRO A 340 -22.22 15.33 7.35
C PRO A 340 -21.43 15.55 8.66
N PRO A 341 -20.57 16.59 8.73
CA PRO A 341 -19.88 16.96 9.96
C PRO A 341 -20.85 17.28 11.11
N ARG A 342 -20.31 17.44 12.33
CA ARG A 342 -21.07 17.70 13.54
C ARG A 342 -22.14 18.77 13.32
N GLY A 343 -23.37 18.46 13.73
CA GLY A 343 -24.48 19.36 13.56
C GLY A 343 -25.81 18.70 13.90
N VAL A 344 -26.88 19.35 13.48
CA VAL A 344 -28.25 18.88 13.63
C VAL A 344 -28.92 18.92 12.26
N ILE A 345 -29.47 17.79 11.83
CA ILE A 345 -30.40 17.75 10.70
C ILE A 345 -31.80 17.99 11.28
N PRO A 346 -32.45 19.13 10.96
CA PRO A 346 -33.73 19.49 11.56
C PRO A 346 -34.81 18.46 11.23
N ALA A 347 -35.69 18.20 12.19
CA ALA A 347 -36.82 17.32 12.05
C ALA A 347 -37.69 17.67 10.83
N SER A 348 -38.30 16.64 10.24
CA SER A 348 -39.28 16.76 9.18
C SER A 348 -40.46 15.82 9.43
N ASN A 349 -41.39 15.74 8.49
CA ASN A 349 -42.51 14.80 8.60
C ASN A 349 -42.07 13.32 8.53
N THR A 350 -40.83 13.03 8.14
CA THR A 350 -40.34 11.64 7.98
C THR A 350 -39.29 11.23 9.01
N HIS A 351 -38.77 12.16 9.83
CA HIS A 351 -37.78 11.86 10.86
C HIS A 351 -37.72 12.94 11.96
N PRO A 352 -37.31 12.60 13.19
CA PRO A 352 -37.02 13.59 14.24
C PRO A 352 -35.70 14.34 13.95
N ASP A 353 -35.32 15.27 14.83
CA ASP A 353 -33.98 15.88 14.80
C ASP A 353 -32.91 14.79 14.86
N ILE A 354 -31.95 14.85 13.95
CA ILE A 354 -30.81 13.92 13.91
C ILE A 354 -29.58 14.67 14.40
N ILE A 355 -29.08 14.30 15.58
CA ILE A 355 -27.90 14.90 16.19
C ILE A 355 -26.66 14.12 15.75
N ILE A 356 -25.69 14.80 15.16
CA ILE A 356 -24.40 14.22 14.76
C ILE A 356 -23.34 14.73 15.75
N PRO A 357 -22.85 13.90 16.68
CA PRO A 357 -22.02 14.37 17.78
C PRO A 357 -20.54 14.54 17.42
N TYR A 358 -20.11 14.06 16.26
CA TYR A 358 -18.70 14.01 15.83
C TYR A 358 -18.48 14.65 14.47
N ASP A 359 -17.22 15.03 14.23
CA ASP A 359 -16.74 15.53 12.93
C ASP A 359 -16.11 14.42 12.07
N GLU A 360 -16.26 13.17 12.51
CA GLU A 360 -15.81 12.00 11.79
C GLU A 360 -16.64 11.93 10.50
N GLN A 361 -16.00 12.19 9.36
CA GLN A 361 -16.67 12.20 8.06
C GLN A 361 -16.99 10.78 7.62
N GLU A 362 -18.02 10.24 8.25
CA GLU A 362 -18.43 8.86 8.20
C GLU A 362 -19.28 8.56 6.97
N ILE A 363 -19.16 7.33 6.48
CA ILE A 363 -20.17 6.69 5.65
C ILE A 363 -20.73 5.52 6.47
N SER A 364 -21.98 5.64 6.92
CA SER A 364 -22.64 4.60 7.73
C SER A 364 -23.38 3.63 6.82
N MET A 365 -22.93 2.39 6.79
CA MET A 365 -23.52 1.34 5.96
C MET A 365 -24.40 0.41 6.80
N PRO A 366 -25.69 0.23 6.47
CA PRO A 366 -26.54 -0.72 7.19
C PRO A 366 -26.12 -2.17 6.86
N GLY A 367 -26.10 -3.03 7.88
CA GLY A 367 -25.78 -4.45 7.77
C GLY A 367 -24.31 -4.77 8.03
N LEU A 368 -23.81 -5.76 7.28
CA LEU A 368 -22.42 -6.24 7.34
C LEU A 368 -21.63 -5.67 6.16
N LEU A 369 -20.30 -5.56 6.34
CA LEU A 369 -19.36 -5.31 5.25
C LEU A 369 -18.60 -6.60 4.97
N ASP A 370 -18.85 -7.21 3.81
CA ASP A 370 -18.25 -8.50 3.48
C ASP A 370 -16.74 -8.35 3.30
N TRP A 371 -15.97 -9.39 3.63
CA TRP A 371 -14.54 -9.40 3.33
C TRP A 371 -14.23 -9.15 1.85
N ARG A 372 -15.12 -9.55 0.95
CA ARG A 372 -15.04 -9.26 -0.49
C ARG A 372 -15.01 -7.75 -0.77
N ASP A 373 -15.70 -6.95 0.03
CA ASP A 373 -15.74 -5.49 -0.10
C ASP A 373 -14.52 -4.79 0.53
N THR A 374 -13.65 -5.52 1.23
CA THR A 374 -12.35 -5.00 1.65
C THR A 374 -11.39 -5.03 0.46
N VAL A 375 -11.07 -3.87 -0.11
CA VAL A 375 -10.32 -3.78 -1.39
C VAL A 375 -8.84 -3.51 -1.21
N ALA A 376 -8.44 -2.93 -0.08
CA ALA A 376 -7.04 -2.77 0.28
C ALA A 376 -6.86 -2.70 1.80
N CYS A 377 -5.65 -2.93 2.30
CA CYS A 377 -5.31 -2.68 3.70
C CYS A 377 -3.83 -2.38 3.91
N ARG A 378 -3.52 -1.72 5.02
CA ARG A 378 -2.13 -1.47 5.46
C ARG A 378 -2.04 -1.46 6.99
N GLN A 379 -0.95 -2.01 7.51
CA GLN A 379 -0.66 -2.03 8.94
C GLN A 379 -0.24 -0.65 9.44
N VAL A 380 -0.57 -0.37 10.71
CA VAL A 380 -0.07 0.79 11.47
C VAL A 380 0.54 0.34 12.79
N ASP A 381 1.61 1.01 13.20
CA ASP A 381 2.26 0.80 14.49
C ASP A 381 1.43 1.36 15.65
N MET A 382 1.90 1.16 16.89
CA MET A 382 1.22 1.66 18.10
C MET A 382 1.13 3.19 18.21
N ARG A 383 1.82 3.93 17.34
CA ARG A 383 1.79 5.40 17.23
C ARG A 383 0.90 5.86 16.07
N GLY A 384 0.34 4.94 15.28
CA GLY A 384 -0.43 5.24 14.08
C GLY A 384 0.42 5.51 12.84
N ALA A 385 1.73 5.30 12.90
CA ALA A 385 2.58 5.37 11.71
C ALA A 385 2.28 4.16 10.82
N PHE A 386 2.17 4.36 9.51
CA PHE A 386 2.00 3.24 8.59
C PHE A 386 3.28 2.40 8.56
N GLU A 387 3.12 1.08 8.53
CA GLU A 387 4.21 0.12 8.43
C GLU A 387 4.05 -0.79 7.22
N GLY A 388 5.19 -1.28 6.73
CA GLY A 388 5.23 -2.29 5.67
C GLY A 388 4.57 -1.87 4.36
N ASN A 389 4.21 -2.90 3.58
CA ASN A 389 3.57 -2.76 2.28
C ASN A 389 2.06 -2.52 2.41
N ILE A 390 1.48 -1.92 1.38
CA ILE A 390 0.05 -1.86 1.10
C ILE A 390 -0.35 -3.18 0.46
N PHE A 391 -1.52 -3.70 0.82
CA PHE A 391 -2.10 -4.90 0.21
C PHE A 391 -3.35 -4.47 -0.55
N ILE A 392 -3.43 -4.74 -1.86
CA ILE A 392 -4.51 -4.29 -2.74
C ILE A 392 -5.07 -5.51 -3.49
N LYS A 393 -6.39 -5.63 -3.63
CA LYS A 393 -6.98 -6.70 -4.45
C LYS A 393 -6.77 -6.44 -5.93
N GLU A 394 -6.46 -7.51 -6.67
CA GLU A 394 -6.28 -7.47 -8.13
C GLU A 394 -7.53 -6.92 -8.84
N GLU A 395 -8.69 -7.46 -8.48
CA GLU A 395 -9.98 -7.05 -9.03
C GLU A 395 -10.30 -5.56 -8.83
N PHE A 396 -9.80 -4.93 -7.77
CA PHE A 396 -10.05 -3.51 -7.52
C PHE A 396 -9.31 -2.63 -8.54
N MET A 397 -8.07 -2.98 -8.90
CA MET A 397 -7.31 -2.27 -9.93
C MET A 397 -7.98 -2.36 -11.31
N LEU A 398 -8.59 -3.52 -11.60
CA LEU A 398 -9.25 -3.77 -12.88
C LEU A 398 -10.63 -3.11 -12.96
N GLN A 399 -11.39 -3.13 -11.87
CA GLN A 399 -12.77 -2.62 -11.83
C GLN A 399 -12.83 -1.10 -11.67
N ASP A 400 -11.88 -0.49 -10.95
CA ASP A 400 -11.92 0.93 -10.60
C ASP A 400 -10.50 1.52 -10.44
N PRO A 401 -9.72 1.60 -11.54
CA PRO A 401 -8.30 1.97 -11.50
C PRO A 401 -8.05 3.36 -10.92
N ASP A 402 -8.94 4.33 -11.18
CA ASP A 402 -8.81 5.70 -10.68
C ASP A 402 -8.98 5.77 -9.15
N ALA A 403 -10.00 5.09 -8.61
CA ALA A 403 -10.18 4.97 -7.17
C ALA A 403 -9.04 4.18 -6.53
N CYS A 404 -8.56 3.12 -7.19
CA CYS A 404 -7.42 2.35 -6.71
C CYS A 404 -6.16 3.20 -6.57
N MET A 405 -5.85 4.05 -7.56
CA MET A 405 -4.71 4.95 -7.48
C MET A 405 -4.86 5.97 -6.34
N GLN A 406 -6.05 6.54 -6.16
CA GLN A 406 -6.31 7.45 -5.04
C GLN A 406 -6.11 6.75 -3.68
N ILE A 407 -6.68 5.55 -3.49
CA ILE A 407 -6.52 4.77 -2.26
C ILE A 407 -5.07 4.34 -2.05
N TYR A 408 -4.34 3.98 -3.11
CA TYR A 408 -2.91 3.69 -3.03
C TYR A 408 -2.11 4.88 -2.50
N PHE A 409 -2.32 6.09 -3.02
CA PHE A 409 -1.64 7.30 -2.54
C PHE A 409 -1.97 7.61 -1.08
N LEU A 410 -3.24 7.47 -0.71
CA LEU A 410 -3.70 7.65 0.68
C LEU A 410 -3.05 6.64 1.62
N LEU A 411 -3.10 5.34 1.29
CA LEU A 411 -2.47 4.29 2.08
C LEU A 411 -0.95 4.35 2.03
N SER A 412 -0.36 5.05 1.06
CA SER A 412 1.09 5.36 1.04
C SER A 412 1.48 6.35 2.12
N GLY A 413 0.53 7.10 2.68
CA GLY A 413 0.75 8.09 3.73
C GLY A 413 0.77 9.54 3.22
N ILE A 414 0.27 9.80 2.01
CA ILE A 414 0.06 11.16 1.52
C ILE A 414 -1.10 11.80 2.30
N SER A 415 -0.82 12.94 2.95
CA SER A 415 -1.77 13.63 3.82
C SER A 415 -3.08 13.96 3.10
N GLN A 416 -4.19 13.72 3.79
CA GLN A 416 -5.53 14.00 3.30
C GLN A 416 -5.85 15.50 3.37
N GLY A 417 -6.49 16.03 2.33
CA GLY A 417 -6.91 17.44 2.26
C GLY A 417 -5.88 18.38 1.63
N LEU A 418 -4.69 17.89 1.29
CA LEU A 418 -3.84 18.54 0.29
C LEU A 418 -4.36 18.09 -1.08
N GLN A 419 -5.21 18.90 -1.72
CA GLN A 419 -5.36 18.74 -3.16
C GLN A 419 -3.97 18.98 -3.79
N PRO A 420 -3.53 18.14 -4.75
CA PRO A 420 -2.26 18.36 -5.44
C PRO A 420 -2.21 19.70 -6.17
#